data_AF-A0A964XW59-F1
#
_entry.id   AF-A0A964XW59-F1
#
_cell.length_a   1.000
_cell.length_b   1.000
_cell.length_c   1.000
_cell.angle_alpha   90.00
_cell.angle_beta   90.00
_cell.angle_gamma   90.00
#
_symmetry.space_group_name_H-M   'P 1'
#
loop_
_entity.id
_entity.type
_entity.pdbx_description
1 polymer ?
#
loop_
_entity_poly.entity_id
_entity_poly.type
_entity_poly.pdbx_seq_one_letter_code
_entity_poly.pdbx_strand_id
1 'polypeptide(L)'
;MSQLKIVRKLDKWGGWFYRGPEIRATIILWQLTHGFNLVELDNYLEESGWESSAAKANRELLLKRRAQALAAHKAGQHELVVAWLSFLSLAMRAGKRMEFLIPAAKLGKKFSAGRKVNSVGPVRAFIRKYLKQNPKAKAGEVWNALKDAQVKGARVQDSYWSAKYIQRDDGSRMTPKQFSNMVSEERGVQGLKRKPRG
;
A
#
# COMPACT_ATOMS: atom_id res chain seq x y z
N MET A 1 -22.75 -43.37 20.76
CA MET A 1 -21.39 -42.77 20.87
C MET A 1 -21.50 -41.41 21.54
N SER A 2 -20.78 -41.22 22.65
CA SER A 2 -20.89 -40.01 23.50
C SER A 2 -20.57 -38.75 22.68
N GLN A 3 -21.46 -37.76 22.72
CA GLN A 3 -21.16 -36.42 22.23
C GLN A 3 -19.98 -35.90 23.04
N LEU A 4 -18.83 -35.72 22.40
CA LEU A 4 -17.67 -35.05 22.96
C LEU A 4 -18.11 -33.71 23.55
N LYS A 5 -18.22 -33.66 24.88
CA LYS A 5 -18.63 -32.47 25.62
C LYS A 5 -17.43 -31.52 25.62
N ILE A 6 -17.37 -30.66 24.62
CA ILE A 6 -16.31 -29.64 24.49
C ILE A 6 -16.52 -28.62 25.62
N VAL A 7 -15.78 -28.78 26.72
CA VAL A 7 -15.73 -27.76 27.77
C VAL A 7 -14.85 -26.61 27.26
N ARG A 8 -15.51 -25.57 26.76
CA ARG A 8 -14.88 -24.34 26.24
C ARG A 8 -14.22 -23.57 27.38
N LYS A 9 -12.90 -23.61 27.49
CA LYS A 9 -12.12 -22.64 28.29
C LYS A 9 -10.90 -22.18 27.50
N LEU A 10 -10.74 -20.87 27.39
CA LEU A 10 -9.51 -20.22 26.92
C LEU A 10 -8.40 -20.45 27.96
N ASP A 11 -7.16 -20.58 27.50
CA ASP A 11 -6.01 -20.59 28.40
C ASP A 11 -5.62 -19.17 28.85
N LYS A 12 -4.60 -19.09 29.70
CA LYS A 12 -4.08 -17.82 30.25
C LYS A 12 -3.50 -16.86 29.21
N TRP A 13 -3.36 -17.30 27.96
CA TRP A 13 -2.86 -16.52 26.82
C TRP A 13 -3.96 -16.26 25.78
N GLY A 14 -5.21 -16.64 26.06
CA GLY A 14 -6.34 -16.46 25.15
C GLY A 14 -6.44 -17.52 24.05
N GLY A 15 -5.67 -18.61 24.13
CA GLY A 15 -5.74 -19.72 23.17
C GLY A 15 -6.83 -20.74 23.52
N TRP A 16 -7.51 -21.29 22.51
CA TRP A 16 -8.47 -22.38 22.71
C TRP A 16 -7.75 -23.64 23.26
N PHE A 17 -8.18 -24.11 24.44
CA PHE A 17 -7.64 -25.31 25.07
C PHE A 17 -8.67 -26.45 25.03
N TYR A 18 -8.44 -27.46 24.18
CA TYR A 18 -9.28 -28.65 24.14
C TYR A 18 -8.92 -29.55 25.34
N ARG A 19 -9.69 -29.48 26.44
CA ARG A 19 -9.47 -30.35 27.61
C ARG A 19 -10.07 -31.74 27.38
N GLY A 20 -9.20 -32.74 27.51
CA GLY A 20 -9.51 -34.17 27.45
C GLY A 20 -8.33 -34.89 26.78
N PRO A 21 -7.62 -35.81 27.45
CA PRO A 21 -6.47 -36.50 26.84
C PRO A 21 -6.83 -37.19 25.53
N GLU A 22 -8.05 -37.73 25.42
CA GLU A 22 -8.60 -38.33 24.20
C GLU A 22 -8.86 -37.30 23.08
N ILE A 23 -9.37 -36.12 23.43
CA ILE A 23 -9.64 -35.04 22.47
C ILE A 23 -8.32 -34.48 21.92
N ARG A 24 -7.35 -34.29 22.83
CA ARG A 24 -6.02 -33.78 22.48
C ARG A 24 -5.28 -34.77 21.59
N ALA A 25 -5.30 -36.07 21.91
CA ALA A 25 -4.70 -37.11 21.09
C ALA A 25 -5.35 -37.17 19.69
N THR A 26 -6.68 -37.02 19.61
CA THR A 26 -7.40 -36.99 18.34
C THR A 26 -7.02 -35.76 17.50
N ILE A 27 -6.89 -34.58 18.11
CA ILE A 27 -6.48 -33.35 17.41
C ILE A 27 -5.03 -33.45 16.94
N ILE A 28 -4.12 -33.95 17.77
CA ILE A 28 -2.70 -34.14 17.40
C ILE A 28 -2.58 -35.15 16.26
N LEU A 29 -3.25 -36.29 16.36
CA LEU A 29 -3.25 -37.30 15.30
C LEU A 29 -3.77 -36.71 14.00
N TRP A 30 -4.87 -35.95 14.07
CA TRP A 30 -5.45 -35.31 12.91
C TRP A 30 -4.52 -34.25 12.29
N GLN A 31 -3.84 -33.44 13.11
CA GLN A 31 -2.83 -32.48 12.69
C GLN A 31 -1.64 -33.16 11.99
N LEU A 32 -1.15 -34.26 12.56
CA LEU A 32 -0.03 -35.03 12.01
C LEU A 32 -0.41 -35.70 10.69
N THR A 33 -1.61 -36.27 10.59
CA THR A 33 -2.08 -36.95 9.37
C THR A 33 -2.37 -35.97 8.22
N HIS A 34 -2.77 -34.74 8.52
CA HIS A 34 -3.29 -33.80 7.50
C HIS A 34 -2.49 -32.50 7.36
N GLY A 35 -1.42 -32.31 8.15
CA GLY A 35 -0.55 -31.13 8.09
C GLY A 35 -1.28 -29.81 8.34
N PHE A 36 -2.41 -29.82 9.05
CA PHE A 36 -3.26 -28.65 9.26
C PHE A 36 -3.68 -28.51 10.73
N ASN A 37 -3.56 -27.30 11.26
CA ASN A 37 -3.81 -27.01 12.67
C ASN A 37 -5.25 -26.53 12.91
N LEU A 38 -6.12 -27.44 13.38
CA LEU A 38 -7.51 -27.11 13.76
C LEU A 38 -7.62 -26.01 14.81
N VAL A 39 -6.66 -25.97 15.75
CA VAL A 39 -6.64 -24.96 16.79
C VAL A 39 -6.42 -23.58 16.19
N GLU A 40 -5.52 -23.47 15.21
CA GLU A 40 -5.28 -22.21 14.50
C GLU A 40 -6.49 -21.76 13.68
N LEU A 41 -7.24 -22.69 13.08
CA LEU A 41 -8.47 -22.36 12.37
C LEU A 41 -9.53 -21.80 13.31
N ASP A 42 -9.77 -22.50 14.43
CA ASP A 42 -10.78 -22.07 15.40
C ASP A 42 -10.37 -20.76 16.08
N ASN A 43 -9.08 -20.53 16.35
CA ASN A 43 -8.56 -19.23 16.79
C ASN A 43 -8.86 -18.14 15.74
N TYR A 44 -8.49 -18.36 14.47
CA TYR A 44 -8.69 -17.39 13.38
C TYR A 44 -10.17 -17.00 13.16
N LEU A 45 -11.08 -17.96 13.33
CA LEU A 45 -12.53 -17.70 13.20
C LEU A 45 -13.11 -16.91 14.38
N GLU A 46 -12.38 -16.78 15.48
CA GLU A 46 -12.81 -16.07 16.70
C GLU A 46 -12.03 -14.75 16.88
N GLU A 47 -10.99 -14.50 16.09
CA GLU A 47 -10.28 -13.23 16.04
C GLU A 47 -11.22 -12.06 15.65
N SER A 48 -10.98 -10.87 16.20
CA SER A 48 -11.68 -9.66 15.80
C SER A 48 -11.31 -9.26 14.37
N GLY A 49 -12.26 -8.79 13.56
CA GLY A 49 -12.00 -8.44 12.15
C GLY A 49 -13.13 -8.84 11.19
N TRP A 50 -14.11 -9.58 11.70
CA TRP A 50 -15.26 -10.08 10.93
C TRP A 50 -16.43 -9.09 10.84
N GLU A 51 -16.22 -7.79 11.05
CA GLU A 51 -17.34 -6.86 11.23
C GLU A 51 -18.01 -6.44 9.92
N SER A 52 -17.28 -6.43 8.81
CA SER A 52 -17.85 -6.12 7.50
C SER A 52 -18.77 -7.23 7.00
N SER A 53 -19.81 -6.89 6.24
CA SER A 53 -20.73 -7.87 5.63
C SER A 53 -20.00 -8.95 4.82
N ALA A 54 -18.99 -8.55 4.04
CA ALA A 54 -18.14 -9.46 3.27
C ALA A 54 -17.31 -10.39 4.16
N ALA A 55 -16.80 -9.87 5.29
CA ALA A 55 -16.05 -10.68 6.24
C ALA A 55 -16.98 -11.69 6.94
N LYS A 56 -18.19 -11.30 7.38
CA LYS A 56 -19.17 -12.21 7.96
C LYS A 56 -19.52 -13.37 7.01
N ALA A 57 -19.77 -13.07 5.75
CA ALA A 57 -20.05 -14.10 4.73
C ALA A 57 -18.87 -15.06 4.54
N ASN A 58 -17.64 -14.55 4.54
CA ASN A 58 -16.44 -15.39 4.47
C ASN A 58 -16.28 -16.27 5.73
N ARG A 59 -16.54 -15.73 6.93
CA ARG A 59 -16.52 -16.50 8.19
C ARG A 59 -17.52 -17.66 8.14
N GLU A 60 -18.75 -17.38 7.71
CA GLU A 60 -19.80 -18.39 7.55
C GLU A 60 -19.42 -19.48 6.55
N LEU A 61 -18.81 -19.10 5.42
CA LEU A 61 -18.30 -20.06 4.44
C LEU A 61 -17.25 -20.98 5.05
N LEU A 62 -16.29 -20.44 5.82
CA LEU A 62 -15.26 -21.25 6.48
C LEU A 62 -15.86 -22.19 7.52
N LEU A 63 -16.83 -21.73 8.32
CA LEU A 63 -17.57 -22.58 9.26
C LEU A 63 -18.33 -23.70 8.55
N LYS A 64 -18.97 -23.40 7.40
CA LYS A 64 -19.65 -24.40 6.57
C LYS A 64 -18.68 -25.45 6.03
N ARG A 65 -17.51 -25.03 5.51
CA ARG A 65 -16.49 -25.97 4.99
C ARG A 65 -15.88 -26.83 6.11
N ARG A 66 -15.69 -26.27 7.30
CA ARG A 66 -15.28 -27.03 8.50
C ARG A 66 -16.29 -28.12 8.85
N ALA A 67 -17.60 -27.80 8.82
CA ALA A 67 -18.64 -28.80 9.05
C ALA A 67 -18.65 -29.91 7.99
N GLN A 68 -18.39 -29.56 6.72
CA GLN A 68 -18.28 -30.52 5.63
C GLN A 68 -17.05 -31.43 5.75
N ALA A 69 -15.90 -30.91 6.19
CA ALA A 69 -14.72 -31.72 6.49
C ALA A 69 -15.01 -32.76 7.60
N LEU A 70 -15.74 -32.35 8.65
CA LEU A 70 -16.15 -33.26 9.72
C LEU A 70 -17.14 -34.33 9.24
N ALA A 71 -18.09 -33.95 8.38
CA ALA A 71 -19.04 -34.90 7.79
C ALA A 71 -18.32 -35.92 6.89
N ALA A 72 -17.39 -35.46 6.03
CA ALA A 72 -16.58 -36.31 5.17
C ALA A 72 -15.73 -37.30 5.98
N HIS A 73 -15.13 -36.86 7.09
CA HIS A 73 -14.37 -37.73 7.99
C HIS A 73 -15.27 -38.82 8.58
N LYS A 74 -16.47 -38.46 9.08
CA LYS A 74 -17.40 -39.44 9.64
C LYS A 74 -17.87 -40.46 8.61
N ALA A 75 -17.93 -40.06 7.35
CA ALA A 75 -18.27 -40.92 6.22
C ALA A 75 -17.08 -41.73 5.66
N GLY A 76 -15.88 -41.61 6.23
CA GLY A 76 -14.68 -42.30 5.73
C GLY A 76 -14.16 -41.76 4.38
N GLN A 77 -14.61 -40.59 3.95
CA GLN A 77 -14.26 -40.01 2.65
C GLN A 77 -12.94 -39.21 2.75
N HIS A 78 -11.82 -39.93 2.80
CA HIS A 78 -10.50 -39.35 3.07
C HIS A 78 -10.08 -38.25 2.07
N GLU A 79 -10.30 -38.44 0.77
CA GLU A 79 -9.95 -37.44 -0.24
C GLU A 79 -10.73 -36.14 -0.05
N LEU A 80 -12.02 -36.24 0.31
CA LEU A 80 -12.88 -35.10 0.53
C LEU A 80 -12.50 -34.34 1.80
N VAL A 81 -12.05 -35.05 2.83
CA VAL A 81 -11.44 -34.42 4.02
C VAL A 81 -10.22 -33.61 3.61
N VAL A 82 -9.26 -34.20 2.90
CA VAL A 82 -8.04 -33.51 2.46
C VAL A 82 -8.36 -32.28 1.61
N ALA A 83 -9.33 -32.37 0.69
CA ALA A 83 -9.76 -31.26 -0.13
C ALA A 83 -10.31 -30.08 0.69
N TRP A 84 -11.20 -30.35 1.65
CA TRP A 84 -11.76 -29.29 2.50
C TRP A 84 -10.72 -28.65 3.41
N LEU A 85 -9.77 -29.43 3.92
CA LEU A 85 -8.71 -28.91 4.78
C LEU A 85 -7.68 -28.09 4.01
N SER A 86 -7.35 -28.51 2.79
CA SER A 86 -6.49 -27.75 1.89
C SER A 86 -7.11 -26.39 1.56
N PHE A 87 -8.42 -26.37 1.29
CA PHE A 87 -9.17 -25.13 1.10
C PHE A 87 -9.10 -24.21 2.33
N LEU A 88 -9.37 -24.74 3.53
CA LEU A 88 -9.34 -23.97 4.77
C LEU A 88 -7.95 -23.38 5.06
N SER A 89 -6.90 -24.18 4.87
CA SER A 89 -5.50 -23.76 5.01
C SER A 89 -5.12 -22.61 4.08
N LEU A 90 -5.48 -22.72 2.79
CA LEU A 90 -5.24 -21.67 1.80
C LEU A 90 -6.02 -20.40 2.11
N ALA A 91 -7.29 -20.53 2.50
CA ALA A 91 -8.14 -19.40 2.83
C ALA A 91 -7.63 -18.63 4.06
N MET A 92 -7.17 -19.35 5.10
CA MET A 92 -6.54 -18.73 6.27
C MET A 92 -5.26 -17.99 5.91
N ARG A 93 -4.36 -18.59 5.12
CA ARG A 93 -3.12 -17.92 4.69
C ARG A 93 -3.41 -16.67 3.86
N ALA A 94 -4.38 -16.75 2.96
CA ALA A 94 -4.78 -15.61 2.15
C ALA A 94 -5.35 -14.47 3.02
N GLY A 95 -6.22 -14.80 3.98
CA GLY A 95 -6.78 -13.84 4.93
C GLY A 95 -5.70 -13.12 5.75
N LYS A 96 -4.84 -13.88 6.45
CA LYS A 96 -3.74 -13.33 7.26
C LYS A 96 -2.74 -12.50 6.43
N ARG A 97 -2.45 -12.92 5.19
CA ARG A 97 -1.59 -12.15 4.28
C ARG A 97 -2.22 -10.83 3.88
N MET A 98 -3.53 -10.80 3.62
CA MET A 98 -4.24 -9.58 3.27
C MET A 98 -4.28 -8.60 4.46
N GLU A 99 -4.44 -9.08 5.68
CA GLU A 99 -4.35 -8.24 6.90
C GLU A 99 -2.98 -7.58 7.05
N PHE A 100 -1.90 -8.28 6.72
CA PHE A 100 -0.55 -7.71 6.72
C PHE A 100 -0.33 -6.69 5.57
N LEU A 101 -0.88 -6.98 4.38
CA LEU A 101 -0.69 -6.15 3.19
C LEU A 101 -1.53 -4.87 3.20
N ILE A 102 -2.71 -4.85 3.85
CA ILE A 102 -3.58 -3.66 3.87
C ILE A 102 -2.92 -2.44 4.54
N PRO A 103 -2.28 -2.56 5.72
CA PRO A 103 -1.49 -1.47 6.32
C PRO A 103 -0.30 -1.05 5.45
N ALA A 104 0.42 -2.01 4.88
CA ALA A 104 1.56 -1.73 3.99
C ALA A 104 1.12 -1.00 2.71
N ALA A 105 -0.03 -1.36 2.15
CA ALA A 105 -0.64 -0.70 0.99
C ALA A 105 -1.15 0.72 1.35
N LYS A 106 -1.68 0.93 2.56
CA LYS A 106 -2.02 2.27 3.07
C LYS A 106 -0.78 3.15 3.27
N LEU A 107 0.33 2.57 3.72
CA LEU A 107 1.64 3.24 3.75
C LEU A 107 2.14 3.55 2.34
N GLY A 108 2.02 2.62 1.40
CA GLY A 108 2.32 2.81 -0.03
C GLY A 108 1.53 3.94 -0.68
N LYS A 109 0.27 4.19 -0.25
CA LYS A 109 -0.51 5.36 -0.67
C LYS A 109 0.13 6.70 -0.30
N LYS A 110 0.87 6.78 0.82
CA LYS A 110 1.67 7.99 1.16
C LYS A 110 2.85 8.20 0.21
N PHE A 111 3.26 7.14 -0.50
CA PHE A 111 4.25 7.17 -1.58
C PHE A 111 3.61 7.09 -2.97
N SER A 112 2.30 7.38 -3.10
CA SER A 112 1.69 7.55 -4.42
C SER A 112 2.55 8.55 -5.21
N ALA A 113 3.20 8.02 -6.23
CA ALA A 113 4.20 8.69 -7.04
C ALA A 113 3.49 9.75 -7.88
N GLY A 114 3.16 10.87 -7.25
CA GLY A 114 2.48 11.99 -7.86
C GLY A 114 2.90 13.26 -7.16
N ARG A 115 3.30 14.26 -7.94
CA ARG A 115 3.47 15.62 -7.43
C ARG A 115 2.14 16.06 -6.80
N LYS A 116 2.17 16.61 -5.58
CA LYS A 116 0.99 17.26 -4.97
C LYS A 116 0.35 18.19 -6.00
N VAL A 117 -0.97 18.15 -6.11
CA VAL A 117 -1.75 19.05 -6.99
C VAL A 117 -1.29 20.49 -6.69
N ASN A 118 -0.89 21.23 -7.72
CA ASN A 118 -0.30 22.59 -7.67
C ASN A 118 1.17 22.71 -7.21
N SER A 119 1.91 21.61 -7.05
CA SER A 119 3.35 21.71 -6.78
C SER A 119 4.13 22.18 -8.02
N VAL A 120 4.80 23.31 -7.85
CA VAL A 120 5.58 23.98 -8.89
C VAL A 120 6.94 23.32 -8.95
N GLY A 121 7.39 22.93 -10.15
CA GLY A 121 8.72 22.32 -10.32
C GLY A 121 9.86 23.26 -9.90
N PRO A 122 11.03 22.71 -9.51
CA PRO A 122 12.12 23.46 -8.89
C PRO A 122 12.60 24.65 -9.74
N VAL A 123 12.70 24.49 -11.06
CA VAL A 123 13.05 25.56 -12.00
C VAL A 123 12.02 26.70 -11.98
N ARG A 124 10.72 26.36 -12.03
CA ARG A 124 9.64 27.36 -12.02
C ARG A 124 9.51 28.04 -10.66
N ALA A 125 9.79 27.33 -9.57
CA ALA A 125 9.85 27.91 -8.22
C ALA A 125 10.99 28.92 -8.10
N PHE A 126 12.17 28.62 -8.66
CA PHE A 126 13.29 29.55 -8.75
C PHE A 126 12.92 30.81 -9.54
N ILE A 127 12.36 30.64 -10.76
CA ILE A 127 11.92 31.77 -11.60
C ILE A 127 10.95 32.67 -10.84
N ARG A 128 9.94 32.09 -10.16
CA ARG A 128 8.98 32.87 -9.36
C ARG A 128 9.66 33.69 -8.28
N LYS A 129 10.57 33.07 -7.52
CA LYS A 129 11.30 33.74 -6.44
C LYS A 129 12.18 34.87 -6.98
N TYR A 130 12.90 34.60 -8.07
CA TYR A 130 13.78 35.57 -8.71
C TYR A 130 13.03 36.75 -9.30
N LEU A 131 11.93 36.52 -10.03
CA LEU A 131 11.09 37.59 -10.59
C LEU A 131 10.37 38.41 -9.51
N LYS A 132 10.06 37.80 -8.34
CA LYS A 132 9.49 38.55 -7.21
C LYS A 132 10.48 39.59 -6.67
N GLN A 133 11.78 39.29 -6.69
CA GLN A 133 12.86 40.19 -6.27
C GLN A 133 13.28 41.14 -7.40
N ASN A 134 13.26 40.67 -8.65
CA ASN A 134 13.69 41.42 -9.84
C ASN A 134 12.59 41.40 -10.92
N PRO A 135 11.54 42.25 -10.81
CA PRO A 135 10.35 42.15 -11.67
C PRO A 135 10.61 42.44 -13.15
N LYS A 136 11.63 43.24 -13.45
CA LYS A 136 12.02 43.64 -14.81
C LYS A 136 13.10 42.75 -15.43
N ALA A 137 13.58 41.73 -14.71
CA ALA A 137 14.70 40.93 -15.16
C ALA A 137 14.38 40.19 -16.47
N LYS A 138 15.27 40.26 -17.46
CA LYS A 138 15.10 39.60 -18.76
C LYS A 138 15.37 38.09 -18.65
N ALA A 139 14.83 37.30 -19.57
CA ALA A 139 15.00 35.83 -19.54
C ALA A 139 16.47 35.38 -19.47
N GLY A 140 17.38 36.10 -20.16
CA GLY A 140 18.82 35.83 -20.08
C GLY A 140 19.43 36.05 -18.69
N GLU A 141 18.97 37.07 -17.96
CA GLU A 141 19.42 37.34 -16.58
C GLU A 141 18.93 36.25 -15.62
N VAL A 142 17.67 35.81 -15.78
CA VAL A 142 17.12 34.70 -14.99
C VAL A 142 17.85 33.38 -15.31
N TRP A 143 18.27 33.17 -16.55
CA TRP A 143 19.04 32.00 -16.97
C TRP A 143 20.41 31.96 -16.31
N ASN A 144 21.15 33.07 -16.31
CA ASN A 144 22.45 33.17 -15.65
C ASN A 144 22.32 32.98 -14.13
N ALA A 145 21.32 33.63 -13.51
CA ALA A 145 21.05 33.44 -12.09
C ALA A 145 20.71 31.98 -11.74
N LEU A 146 19.98 31.28 -12.62
CA LEU A 146 19.68 29.85 -12.44
C LEU A 146 20.94 28.99 -12.54
N LYS A 147 21.84 29.31 -13.48
CA LYS A 147 23.13 28.63 -13.68
C LYS A 147 23.99 28.75 -12.42
N ASP A 148 24.08 29.95 -11.87
CA ASP A 148 24.89 30.23 -10.67
C ASP A 148 24.29 29.60 -9.41
N ALA A 149 22.96 29.57 -9.30
CA ALA A 149 22.27 29.05 -8.12
C ALA A 149 22.25 27.51 -8.00
N GLN A 150 22.65 26.77 -9.04
CA GLN A 150 22.68 25.30 -9.08
C GLN A 150 21.43 24.63 -8.44
N VAL A 151 20.25 24.95 -8.97
CA VAL A 151 18.98 24.50 -8.38
C VAL A 151 18.89 22.98 -8.28
N LYS A 152 18.61 22.47 -7.08
CA LYS A 152 18.46 21.03 -6.83
C LYS A 152 17.43 20.41 -7.78
N GLY A 153 17.89 19.41 -8.52
CA GLY A 153 17.13 18.67 -9.51
C GLY A 153 17.05 19.28 -10.91
N ALA A 154 17.88 20.30 -11.18
CA ALA A 154 18.08 20.88 -12.49
C ALA A 154 19.57 21.21 -12.72
N ARG A 155 20.11 20.79 -13.85
CA ARG A 155 21.48 21.12 -14.29
C ARG A 155 21.40 21.97 -15.54
N VAL A 156 22.06 23.14 -15.51
CA VAL A 156 22.14 24.03 -16.68
C VAL A 156 23.36 23.61 -17.50
N GLN A 157 23.13 23.09 -18.71
CA GLN A 157 24.17 22.83 -19.69
C GLN A 157 24.27 24.03 -20.63
N ASP A 158 25.41 24.71 -20.58
CA ASP A 158 25.69 25.90 -21.38
C ASP A 158 27.16 25.84 -21.78
N SER A 159 27.44 25.09 -22.84
CA SER A 159 28.78 24.98 -23.43
C SER A 159 28.77 25.50 -24.87
N TYR A 160 29.92 25.94 -25.36
CA TYR A 160 30.05 26.49 -26.72
C TYR A 160 29.77 25.43 -27.81
N TRP A 161 30.13 24.18 -27.54
CA TRP A 161 30.04 23.05 -28.49
C TRP A 161 28.74 22.25 -28.36
N SER A 162 28.00 22.40 -27.25
CA SER A 162 26.73 21.69 -27.02
C SER A 162 25.55 22.65 -27.09
N ALA A 163 24.39 22.17 -27.54
CA ALA A 163 23.15 22.92 -27.40
C ALA A 163 22.93 23.37 -25.94
N LYS A 164 22.43 24.58 -25.74
CA LYS A 164 22.07 25.11 -24.41
C LYS A 164 20.77 24.44 -23.94
N TYR A 165 20.74 23.85 -22.76
CA TYR A 165 19.52 23.28 -22.19
C TYR A 165 19.61 23.14 -20.67
N ILE A 166 18.45 23.02 -20.03
CA ILE A 166 18.35 22.63 -18.62
C ILE A 166 17.92 21.17 -18.58
N GLN A 167 18.76 20.31 -18.01
CA GLN A 167 18.43 18.91 -17.74
C GLN A 167 17.77 18.79 -16.37
N ARG A 168 16.65 18.09 -16.28
CA ARG A 168 15.97 17.76 -15.02
C ARG A 168 16.33 16.34 -14.57
N ASP A 169 16.06 16.03 -13.30
CA ASP A 169 16.31 14.69 -12.73
C ASP A 169 15.52 13.57 -13.44
N ASP A 170 14.39 13.89 -14.06
CA ASP A 170 13.60 12.96 -14.87
C ASP A 170 14.21 12.70 -16.27
N GLY A 171 15.39 13.25 -16.55
CA GLY A 171 16.09 13.15 -17.83
C GLY A 171 15.55 14.09 -18.91
N SER A 172 14.44 14.79 -18.66
CA SER A 172 13.87 15.74 -19.63
C SER A 172 14.77 16.96 -19.79
N ARG A 173 14.80 17.49 -21.03
CA ARG A 173 15.59 18.66 -21.41
C ARG A 173 14.66 19.82 -21.71
N MET A 174 15.00 20.99 -21.18
CA MET A 174 14.31 22.24 -21.45
C MET A 174 15.21 23.16 -22.28
N THR A 175 14.73 23.53 -23.45
CA THR A 175 15.45 24.44 -24.36
C THR A 175 15.34 25.90 -23.89
N PRO A 176 16.21 26.81 -24.36
CA PRO A 176 16.17 28.22 -23.99
C PRO A 176 14.85 28.89 -24.39
N LYS A 177 14.25 28.47 -25.52
CA LYS A 177 12.92 28.93 -25.96
C LYS A 177 11.83 28.54 -24.96
N GLN A 178 11.82 27.28 -24.52
CA GLN A 178 10.86 26.79 -23.51
C GLN A 178 11.05 27.50 -22.16
N PHE A 179 12.29 27.76 -21.76
CA PHE A 179 12.59 28.53 -20.56
C PHE A 179 12.09 29.98 -20.67
N SER A 180 12.35 30.65 -21.80
CA SER A 180 11.87 32.02 -22.04
C SER A 180 10.34 32.11 -21.96
N ASN A 181 9.63 31.14 -22.55
CA ASN A 181 8.17 31.05 -22.45
C ASN A 181 7.73 30.91 -20.99
N MET A 182 8.41 30.06 -20.21
CA MET A 182 8.11 29.87 -18.78
C MET A 182 8.34 31.14 -17.95
N VAL A 183 9.39 31.91 -18.23
CA VAL A 183 9.64 33.21 -17.58
C VAL A 183 8.53 34.20 -17.92
N SER A 184 8.09 34.25 -19.19
CA SER A 184 6.99 35.12 -19.63
C SER A 184 5.66 34.74 -18.98
N GLU A 185 5.32 33.45 -18.91
CA GLU A 185 4.12 32.95 -18.22
C GLU A 185 4.11 33.36 -16.74
N GLU A 186 5.23 33.14 -16.03
CA GLU A 186 5.34 33.48 -14.62
C GLU A 186 5.29 35.00 -14.38
N ARG A 187 5.78 35.80 -15.33
CA ARG A 187 5.64 37.26 -15.30
C ARG A 187 4.17 37.67 -15.50
N GLY A 188 3.45 37.06 -16.43
CA GLY A 188 2.02 37.31 -16.67
C GLY A 188 1.16 36.98 -15.45
N VAL A 189 1.43 35.86 -14.79
CA VAL A 189 0.74 35.45 -13.55
C VAL A 189 1.04 36.40 -12.38
N GLN A 190 2.26 36.94 -12.27
CA GLN A 190 2.59 37.96 -11.27
C GLN A 190 1.98 39.33 -11.59
N GLY A 191 1.89 39.69 -12.88
CA GLY A 191 1.24 40.92 -13.35
C GLY A 191 -0.26 40.95 -13.06
N LEU A 192 -0.95 39.83 -13.25
CA LEU A 192 -2.37 39.68 -12.92
C LEU A 192 -2.67 39.82 -11.41
N LYS A 193 -1.67 39.62 -10.53
CA LYS A 193 -1.80 39.85 -9.08
C LYS A 193 -1.54 41.31 -8.62
N ARG A 194 -1.17 42.22 -9.54
CA ARG A 194 -0.97 43.66 -9.28
C ARG A 194 -1.74 44.43 -10.37
N LYS A 195 -3.04 44.74 -10.31
CA LYS A 195 -3.81 45.57 -9.35
C LYS A 195 -5.26 45.76 -9.90
N PRO A 196 -6.22 46.31 -9.13
CA PRO A 196 -6.41 47.77 -9.23
C PRO A 196 -5.95 48.51 -7.96
N ARG A 197 -5.29 49.65 -8.15
CA ARG A 197 -5.18 50.73 -7.16
C ARG A 197 -6.55 51.42 -7.24
N GLY A 198 -7.32 51.40 -6.15
CA GLY A 198 -8.20 52.54 -5.85
C GLY A 198 -7.35 53.75 -5.49
#